data_AF-A0A820FZU5-F1
#
_entry.id   AF-A0A820FZU5-F1
#
_cell.length_a   1.000
_cell.length_b   1.000
_cell.length_c   1.000
_cell.angle_alpha   90.00
_cell.angle_beta   90.00
_cell.angle_gamma   90.00
#
_symmetry.space_group_name_H-M   'P 1'
#
loop_
_entity.id
_entity.type
_entity.pdbx_description
1 polymer ?
#
loop_
_entity_poly.entity_id
_entity_poly.type
_entity_poly.pdbx_seq_one_letter_code
_entity_poly.pdbx_strand_id
1 'polypeptide(L)'
;MNGSKQMMVGMKAKSTNDIICIPNDCSKTCYIPARDLQSISQATLNKYQNQTWSIFYQFTKSFDIWCMEMDNGSDWKKSKCNCPGFFKNYICKHVAGMAIRLKHCKPPPSAKTVPIGERRKRGRPVKAKSALLVQ
;
A
#
# COMPACT_ATOMS: atom_id res chain seq x y z
N MET A 1 36.28 28.22 -22.74
CA MET A 1 36.52 26.80 -22.42
C MET A 1 35.32 26.26 -21.64
N ASN A 2 34.50 25.51 -22.38
CA ASN A 2 33.53 24.47 -22.02
C ASN A 2 32.93 24.45 -20.61
N GLY A 3 31.64 24.84 -20.56
CA GLY A 3 30.70 24.47 -19.51
C GLY A 3 30.47 22.97 -19.47
N SER A 4 30.53 22.41 -18.26
CA SER A 4 30.27 21.00 -18.01
C SER A 4 28.78 20.79 -17.74
N LYS A 5 28.08 20.45 -18.82
CA LYS A 5 26.70 19.96 -18.84
C LYS A 5 26.72 18.53 -18.28
N GLN A 6 26.39 18.34 -17.00
CA GLN A 6 26.18 16.98 -16.47
C GLN A 6 24.75 16.52 -16.73
N MET A 7 24.70 15.30 -17.26
CA MET A 7 23.61 14.70 -17.98
C MET A 7 22.47 14.23 -17.07
N MET A 8 21.25 14.39 -17.58
CA MET A 8 20.07 13.67 -17.10
C MET A 8 20.34 12.16 -17.19
N VAL A 9 20.33 11.46 -16.06
CA VAL A 9 20.13 10.01 -16.05
C VAL A 9 18.69 9.76 -15.62
N GLY A 10 17.84 9.51 -16.62
CA GLY A 10 16.44 9.17 -16.43
C GLY A 10 16.29 7.91 -15.58
N MET A 11 15.97 8.09 -14.31
CA MET A 11 15.37 7.03 -13.51
C MET A 11 13.89 6.96 -13.88
N LYS A 12 13.54 6.07 -14.82
CA LYS A 12 12.13 5.68 -15.03
C LYS A 12 11.63 5.09 -13.71
N ALA A 13 10.79 5.85 -13.00
CA ALA A 13 10.04 5.38 -11.86
C ALA A 13 9.27 4.12 -12.30
N LYS A 14 9.60 2.97 -11.69
CA LYS A 14 8.86 1.73 -11.91
C LYS A 14 7.44 1.93 -11.37
N SER A 15 6.49 2.03 -12.30
CA SER A 15 5.03 2.03 -12.16
C SER A 15 4.52 2.29 -10.74
N THR A 16 4.10 3.52 -10.48
CA THR A 16 3.12 3.79 -9.45
C THR A 16 1.90 2.92 -9.74
N ASN A 17 1.62 1.95 -8.89
CA ASN A 17 0.24 1.47 -8.80
C ASN A 17 -0.54 2.69 -8.33
N ASP A 18 -1.28 3.32 -9.24
CA ASP A 18 -1.94 4.59 -8.98
C ASP A 18 -3.05 4.36 -7.95
N ILE A 19 -2.70 4.57 -6.68
CA ILE A 19 -3.63 4.55 -5.56
C ILE A 19 -4.41 5.85 -5.63
N ILE A 20 -5.74 5.74 -5.65
CA ILE A 20 -6.62 6.89 -5.57
C ILE A 20 -6.98 7.09 -4.10
N CYS A 21 -6.69 8.26 -3.53
CA CYS A 21 -7.14 8.62 -2.19
C CYS A 21 -8.09 9.82 -2.28
N ILE A 22 -9.30 9.64 -1.78
CA ILE A 22 -10.33 10.67 -1.72
C ILE A 22 -10.44 11.14 -0.25
N PRO A 23 -10.24 12.44 0.03
CA PRO A 23 -10.49 12.99 1.36
C PRO A 23 -11.99 13.11 1.63
N ASN A 24 -12.39 12.77 2.85
CA ASN A 24 -13.70 13.07 3.45
C ASN A 24 -13.48 14.04 4.64
N ASP A 25 -14.56 14.56 5.21
CA ASP A 25 -14.53 15.56 6.29
C ASP A 25 -13.63 15.15 7.47
N CYS A 26 -13.67 13.88 7.90
CA CYS A 26 -12.89 13.35 9.02
C CYS A 26 -12.02 12.13 8.66
N SER A 27 -12.16 11.57 7.46
CA SER A 27 -11.44 10.37 7.05
C SER A 27 -10.83 10.51 5.66
N LYS A 28 -9.93 9.60 5.31
CA LYS A 28 -9.35 9.47 3.99
C LYS A 28 -9.62 8.07 3.48
N THR A 29 -10.34 7.98 2.37
CA THR A 29 -10.63 6.71 1.72
C THR A 29 -9.62 6.47 0.61
N CYS A 30 -8.85 5.40 0.69
CA CYS A 30 -7.87 5.02 -0.33
C CYS A 30 -8.28 3.72 -1.03
N TYR A 31 -8.15 3.71 -2.34
CA TYR A 31 -8.46 2.61 -3.24
C TYR A 31 -7.17 2.05 -3.83
N ILE A 32 -6.93 0.76 -3.59
CA ILE A 32 -5.69 0.07 -3.98
C ILE A 32 -6.08 -1.05 -4.96
N PRO A 33 -5.45 -1.12 -6.15
CA PRO A 33 -5.75 -2.21 -7.08
C PRO A 33 -5.38 -3.56 -6.46
N ALA A 34 -6.22 -4.57 -6.69
CA ALA A 34 -5.98 -5.95 -6.25
C ALA A 34 -5.68 -6.87 -7.43
N ARG A 35 -5.21 -8.09 -7.12
CA ARG A 35 -4.82 -9.12 -8.09
C ARG A 35 -3.78 -8.58 -9.09
N ASP A 36 -4.06 -8.68 -10.39
CA ASP A 36 -3.19 -8.29 -11.49
C ASP A 36 -3.50 -6.90 -12.05
N LEU A 37 -4.42 -6.15 -11.42
CA LEU A 37 -4.68 -4.77 -11.80
C LEU A 37 -3.47 -3.91 -11.46
N GLN A 38 -2.94 -3.22 -12.47
CA GLN A 38 -1.79 -2.33 -12.31
C GLN A 38 -2.22 -0.94 -11.82
N SER A 39 -3.40 -0.47 -12.21
CA SER A 39 -3.93 0.85 -11.83
C SER A 39 -5.46 0.84 -11.76
N ILE A 40 -6.02 1.86 -11.10
CA ILE A 40 -7.46 2.10 -11.02
C ILE A 40 -7.76 3.40 -11.78
N SER A 41 -8.68 3.36 -12.74
CA SER A 41 -9.18 4.57 -13.41
C SER A 41 -10.35 5.19 -12.63
N GLN A 42 -10.59 6.49 -12.80
CA GLN A 42 -11.74 7.16 -12.16
C GLN A 42 -13.08 6.55 -12.60
N ALA A 43 -13.20 6.12 -13.87
CA ALA A 43 -14.41 5.46 -14.37
C ALA A 43 -14.64 4.09 -13.68
N THR A 44 -13.57 3.32 -13.47
CA THR A 44 -13.62 2.06 -12.71
C THR A 44 -14.04 2.31 -11.28
N LEU A 45 -13.51 3.37 -10.66
CA LEU A 45 -13.84 3.74 -9.29
C LEU A 45 -15.31 4.15 -9.14
N ASN A 46 -15.81 4.99 -10.04
CA ASN A 46 -17.22 5.39 -10.06
C ASN A 46 -18.15 4.18 -10.26
N LYS A 47 -17.75 3.24 -11.11
CA LYS A 47 -18.48 1.98 -11.29
C LYS A 47 -18.50 1.16 -10.01
N TYR A 48 -17.37 1.03 -9.33
CA TYR A 48 -17.24 0.31 -8.06
C TYR A 48 -18.11 0.93 -6.96
N GLN A 49 -18.11 2.26 -6.83
CA GLN A 49 -18.91 2.98 -5.83
C GLN A 49 -20.41 2.82 -6.03
N ASN A 50 -20.86 2.79 -7.29
CA ASN A 50 -22.28 2.63 -7.65
C ASN A 50 -22.67 1.16 -7.88
N GLN A 51 -21.79 0.20 -7.57
CA GLN A 51 -22.02 -1.20 -7.89
C GLN A 51 -23.05 -1.80 -6.93
N THR A 52 -24.10 -2.38 -7.50
CA THR A 52 -25.02 -3.27 -6.80
C THR A 52 -24.78 -4.71 -7.25
N TRP A 53 -25.13 -5.67 -6.40
CA TRP A 53 -24.96 -7.09 -6.71
C TRP A 53 -26.32 -7.76 -6.74
N SER A 54 -26.73 -8.24 -7.92
CA SER A 54 -27.91 -9.10 -8.06
C SER A 54 -27.55 -10.58 -7.96
N ILE A 55 -26.31 -10.94 -8.30
CA ILE A 55 -25.79 -12.31 -8.23
C ILE A 55 -24.39 -12.36 -7.60
N PHE A 56 -24.05 -13.48 -6.96
CA PHE A 56 -22.78 -13.66 -6.26
C PHE A 56 -21.54 -13.45 -7.16
N TYR A 57 -21.61 -13.85 -8.44
CA TYR A 57 -20.51 -13.62 -9.37
C TYR A 57 -20.13 -12.15 -9.50
N GLN A 58 -21.09 -11.22 -9.45
CA GLN A 58 -20.83 -9.77 -9.49
C GLN A 58 -20.14 -9.31 -8.20
N PHE A 59 -20.48 -9.89 -7.05
CA PHE A 59 -19.84 -9.60 -5.77
C PHE A 59 -18.36 -9.99 -5.77
N THR A 60 -17.98 -11.07 -6.46
CA THR A 60 -16.56 -11.46 -6.54
C THR A 60 -15.66 -10.39 -7.17
N LYS A 61 -16.21 -9.54 -8.06
CA LYS A 61 -15.50 -8.42 -8.69
C LYS A 61 -15.20 -7.27 -7.72
N SER A 62 -15.91 -7.19 -6.61
CA SER A 62 -15.64 -6.16 -5.59
C SER A 62 -14.36 -6.41 -4.81
N PHE A 63 -13.77 -7.60 -4.91
CA PHE A 63 -12.45 -7.91 -4.37
C PHE A 63 -11.30 -7.55 -5.33
N ASP A 64 -11.61 -6.98 -6.50
CA ASP A 64 -10.61 -6.49 -7.44
C ASP A 64 -10.05 -5.10 -7.02
N ILE A 65 -10.70 -4.43 -6.07
CA ILE A 65 -10.26 -3.17 -5.47
C ILE A 65 -10.28 -3.30 -3.94
N TRP A 66 -9.13 -3.05 -3.31
CA TRP A 66 -9.09 -2.88 -1.87
C TRP A 66 -9.49 -1.46 -1.51
N CYS A 67 -10.58 -1.33 -0.77
CA CYS A 67 -11.02 -0.09 -0.15
C CYS A 67 -10.51 -0.04 1.29
N MET A 68 -9.91 1.09 1.65
CA MET A 68 -9.44 1.36 2.99
C MET A 68 -9.91 2.73 3.44
N GLU A 69 -10.43 2.79 4.65
CA GLU A 69 -10.75 4.04 5.32
C GLU A 69 -9.72 4.26 6.43
N MET A 70 -9.03 5.39 6.37
CA MET A 70 -8.13 5.84 7.42
C MET A 70 -8.73 7.07 8.09
N ASP A 71 -8.68 7.11 9.42
CA ASP A 71 -8.96 8.34 10.15
C ASP A 71 -7.90 9.41 9.79
N ASN A 72 -8.32 10.67 9.65
CA ASN A 72 -7.38 11.79 9.48
C ASN A 72 -6.56 12.04 10.76
N GLY A 73 -6.97 11.46 11.90
CA GLY A 73 -6.23 11.46 13.15
C GLY A 73 -4.88 10.70 13.11
N SER A 74 -4.15 10.76 14.22
CA SER A 74 -2.85 10.08 14.38
C SER A 74 -2.99 8.54 14.48
N ASP A 75 -4.17 8.06 14.88
CA ASP A 75 -4.44 6.65 15.19
C ASP A 75 -4.74 5.80 13.95
N TRP A 76 -3.76 5.65 13.06
CA TRP A 76 -3.87 4.81 11.86
C TRP A 76 -4.27 3.35 12.15
N LYS A 77 -4.14 2.88 13.39
CA LYS A 77 -4.58 1.54 13.83
C LYS A 77 -6.09 1.35 13.80
N LYS A 78 -6.88 2.43 13.86
CA LYS A 78 -8.35 2.40 13.76
C LYS A 78 -8.85 2.30 12.31
N SER A 79 -7.94 2.30 11.34
CA SER A 79 -8.28 2.18 9.91
C SER A 79 -9.01 0.88 9.61
N LYS A 80 -9.90 0.91 8.62
CA LYS A 80 -10.66 -0.24 8.14
C LYS A 80 -10.19 -0.63 6.74
N CYS A 81 -10.21 -1.91 6.41
CA CYS A 81 -9.92 -2.38 5.05
C CYS A 81 -10.80 -3.57 4.69
N ASN A 82 -11.26 -3.64 3.44
CA ASN A 82 -12.09 -4.75 2.94
C ASN A 82 -11.30 -6.00 2.50
N CYS A 83 -10.00 -6.08 2.79
CA CYS A 83 -9.18 -7.22 2.38
C CYS A 83 -9.30 -8.41 3.35
N PRO A 84 -9.14 -9.67 2.88
CA PRO A 84 -9.21 -10.86 3.73
C PRO A 84 -8.24 -10.83 4.92
N GLY A 85 -7.04 -10.27 4.72
CA GLY A 85 -6.06 -10.14 5.80
C GLY A 85 -6.51 -9.23 6.94
N PHE A 86 -7.34 -8.22 6.64
CA PHE A 86 -7.93 -7.35 7.66
C PHE A 86 -9.04 -8.07 8.41
N PHE A 87 -9.95 -8.75 7.72
CA PHE A 87 -11.03 -9.49 8.38
C PHE A 87 -10.51 -10.55 9.37
N LYS A 88 -9.32 -11.11 9.13
CA LYS A 88 -8.71 -12.09 10.03
C LYS A 88 -8.03 -11.48 11.26
N ASN A 89 -7.29 -10.38 11.08
CA ASN A 89 -6.34 -9.89 12.10
C ASN A 89 -6.64 -8.45 12.58
N TYR A 90 -7.65 -7.80 12.01
CA TYR A 90 -7.97 -6.37 12.19
C TYR A 90 -6.83 -5.39 11.83
N ILE A 91 -5.72 -5.90 11.29
CA ILE A 91 -4.58 -5.15 10.75
C ILE A 91 -4.06 -5.90 9.52
N CYS A 92 -3.89 -5.20 8.40
CA CYS A 92 -3.41 -5.80 7.16
C CYS A 92 -2.21 -5.06 6.56
N LYS A 93 -1.53 -5.70 5.61
CA LYS A 93 -0.39 -5.12 4.88
C LYS A 93 -0.75 -3.80 4.17
N HIS A 94 -1.99 -3.64 3.74
CA HIS A 94 -2.45 -2.42 3.10
C HIS A 94 -2.46 -1.28 4.11
N VAL A 95 -3.12 -1.45 5.26
CA VAL A 95 -3.21 -0.43 6.32
C VAL A 95 -1.82 -0.03 6.79
N ALA A 96 -0.96 -1.00 7.09
CA ALA A 96 0.42 -0.73 7.49
C ALA A 96 1.22 -0.01 6.39
N GLY A 97 1.09 -0.45 5.13
CA GLY A 97 1.76 0.17 3.99
C GLY A 97 1.33 1.63 3.77
N MET A 98 0.03 1.92 3.88
CA MET A 98 -0.51 3.27 3.74
C MET A 98 -0.11 4.16 4.92
N ALA A 99 -0.13 3.65 6.15
CA ALA A 99 0.36 4.39 7.31
C ALA A 99 1.83 4.79 7.18
N ILE A 100 2.68 3.92 6.63
CA ILE A 100 4.09 4.24 6.35
C ILE A 100 4.20 5.29 5.23
N ARG A 101 3.45 5.12 4.12
CA ARG A 101 3.46 6.06 2.98
C ARG A 101 3.01 7.46 3.37
N LEU A 102 1.97 7.55 4.21
CA LEU A 102 1.41 8.80 4.72
C LEU A 102 2.16 9.34 5.95
N LYS A 103 3.25 8.67 6.39
CA LYS A 103 4.09 9.07 7.52
C LYS A 103 3.37 9.07 8.89
N HIS A 104 2.23 8.40 9.02
CA HIS A 104 1.55 8.18 10.31
C HIS A 104 2.30 7.20 11.22
N CYS A 105 3.15 6.33 10.65
CA CYS A 105 4.03 5.48 11.44
C CYS A 105 5.44 5.43 10.85
N LYS A 106 6.44 5.33 11.74
CA LYS A 106 7.82 5.07 11.36
C LYS A 106 8.06 3.56 11.46
N PRO A 107 8.38 2.86 10.36
CA PRO A 107 8.74 1.46 10.45
C PRO A 107 10.02 1.32 11.28
N PRO A 108 10.14 0.26 12.10
CA PRO A 108 11.29 0.07 12.97
C PRO A 108 12.58 -0.02 12.14
N PRO A 109 13.73 0.47 12.66
CA PRO A 109 15.01 0.42 11.93
C PRO A 109 15.40 -0.99 11.49
N SER A 110 15.04 -2.01 12.28
CA SER A 110 15.24 -3.43 11.96
C SER A 110 14.50 -3.89 10.70
N ALA A 111 13.41 -3.24 10.30
CA ALA A 111 12.71 -3.54 9.05
C ALA A 111 13.41 -2.94 7.81
N LYS A 112 14.30 -1.95 8.00
CA LYS A 112 15.05 -1.27 6.93
C LYS A 112 16.44 -1.88 6.70
N THR A 113 16.57 -3.20 6.79
CA THR A 113 17.88 -3.86 6.61
C THR A 113 18.46 -3.76 5.21
N VAL A 114 17.61 -3.51 4.20
CA VAL A 114 18.02 -3.38 2.80
C VAL A 114 17.58 -2.00 2.30
N PRO A 115 18.50 -1.21 1.72
CA PRO A 115 18.12 0.07 1.11
C PRO A 115 17.18 -0.15 -0.07
N ILE A 116 16.27 0.81 -0.29
CA ILE A 116 15.28 0.73 -1.35
C ILE A 116 15.99 0.67 -2.71
N GLY A 117 15.60 -0.28 -3.57
CA GLY A 117 16.20 -0.43 -4.91
C GLY A 117 17.34 -1.44 -5.01
N GLU A 118 17.87 -1.94 -3.90
CA GLU A 118 18.88 -3.01 -3.91
C GLU A 118 18.24 -4.40 -3.77
N ARG A 119 18.78 -5.37 -4.51
CA ARG A 119 18.44 -6.79 -4.29
C ARG A 119 19.24 -7.29 -3.11
N ARG A 120 18.54 -7.85 -2.11
CA ARG A 120 19.19 -8.56 -1.01
C ARG A 120 20.04 -9.72 -1.53
N LYS A 121 21.24 -9.90 -0.96
CA LYS A 121 22.01 -11.14 -1.15
C LYS A 121 21.19 -12.34 -0.65
N ARG A 122 21.44 -13.51 -1.23
CA ARG A 122 20.78 -14.77 -0.80
C ARG A 122 21.15 -15.06 0.65
N GLY A 123 20.19 -15.51 1.46
CA GLY A 123 20.37 -15.83 2.88
C GLY A 123 19.72 -14.82 3.84
N ARG A 124 19.70 -15.17 5.12
CA ARG A 124 19.15 -14.35 6.21
C ARG A 124 20.08 -13.17 6.51
N PRO A 125 19.59 -11.92 6.59
CA PRO A 125 20.40 -10.79 7.04
C PRO A 125 20.94 -11.03 8.46
N VAL A 126 22.25 -10.85 8.66
CA VAL A 126 22.91 -11.04 9.95
C VAL A 126 22.32 -10.11 11.02
N LYS A 127 21.92 -8.88 10.62
CA LYS A 127 21.26 -7.89 11.51
C LYS A 127 19.86 -8.31 11.98
N ALA A 128 19.24 -9.32 11.36
CA ALA A 128 17.91 -9.82 11.70
C ALA A 128 17.97 -11.19 12.42
N LYS A 129 19.09 -11.52 13.09
CA LYS A 129 19.35 -12.83 13.71
C LYS A 129 18.55 -13.11 14.98
N SER A 130 18.15 -12.08 15.74
CA SER A 130 17.34 -12.24 16.95
C SER A 130 15.84 -12.34 16.62
N ALA A 131 15.31 -13.56 16.62
CA ALA A 131 13.85 -13.80 16.60
C ALA A 131 13.39 -14.90 17.58
N LEU A 132 14.32 -15.60 18.25
CA LEU A 132 14.02 -16.58 19.28
C LEU A 132 14.88 -16.26 20.51
N LEU A 133 14.24 -15.80 21.60
CA LEU A 133 14.83 -15.68 22.95
C LEU A 133 13.88 -16.29 24.01
N VAL A 134 13.00 -17.20 23.59
CA VAL A 134 12.19 -17.99 24.53
C VAL A 134 12.14 -19.41 23.99
N GLN A 135 12.84 -20.31 24.67
CA GLN A 135 12.57 -21.74 24.69
C GLN A 135 12.16 -22.09 26.11
#